data_AF-A0A7J3VFZ9-F1
#
_entry.id   AF-A0A7J3VFZ9-F1
#
_cell.length_a   1.000
_cell.length_b   1.000
_cell.length_c   1.000
_cell.angle_alpha   90.00
_cell.angle_beta   90.00
_cell.angle_gamma   90.00
#
_symmetry.space_group_name_H-M   'P 1'
#
loop_
_entity.id
_entity.type
_entity.pdbx_description
1 polymer ?
#
loop_
_entity_poly.entity_id
_entity_poly.type
_entity_poly.pdbx_seq_one_letter_code
_entity_poly.pdbx_strand_id
1 'polypeptide(L)'
;MTPNLFRLGLIVTYRCNAECRHCFFESSPRREETITLELGITSIDEAAKLGAEWISLTGGEPFLEPLLVSSFIKHASESGLKTEIVSNGYWATSVQEATRILEPLKDLGLDALNLSIDDFHQEYIPITSVKNAYWAAHGLGIKIIIMTTTTKNNKITAETIPELLGDEKIQVLGDKRIHDPHALL
;
A
#
# COMPACT_ATOMS: atom_id res chain seq x y z
N MET A 1 2.13 -30.29 9.64
CA MET A 1 1.21 -29.12 9.65
C MET A 1 1.40 -28.43 8.33
N THR A 2 0.35 -28.33 7.52
CA THR A 2 0.34 -27.45 6.34
C THR A 2 0.46 -26.01 6.84
N PRO A 3 1.35 -25.18 6.27
CA PRO A 3 1.40 -23.77 6.65
C PRO A 3 0.05 -23.13 6.33
N ASN A 4 -0.53 -22.42 7.30
CA ASN A 4 -1.74 -21.64 7.07
C ASN A 4 -1.40 -20.52 6.09
N LEU A 5 -2.26 -20.31 5.09
CA LEU A 5 -2.14 -19.18 4.19
C LEU A 5 -2.29 -17.90 5.04
N PHE A 6 -1.25 -17.07 5.12
CA PHE A 6 -1.35 -15.84 5.90
C PHE A 6 -1.97 -14.69 5.10
N ARG A 7 -1.61 -14.60 3.81
CA ARG A 7 -1.92 -13.43 2.97
C ARG A 7 -2.12 -13.80 1.51
N LEU A 8 -3.16 -13.25 0.90
CA LEU A 8 -3.34 -13.21 -0.55
C LEU A 8 -2.79 -11.89 -1.10
N GLY A 9 -1.86 -11.94 -2.05
CA GLY A 9 -1.47 -10.78 -2.85
C GLY A 9 -2.26 -10.76 -4.15
N LEU A 10 -3.04 -9.70 -4.39
CA LEU A 10 -3.82 -9.52 -5.61
C LEU A 10 -3.19 -8.40 -6.46
N ILE A 11 -2.68 -8.76 -7.64
CA ILE A 11 -2.26 -7.78 -8.65
C ILE A 11 -3.54 -7.25 -9.32
N VAL A 12 -3.95 -6.04 -8.94
CA VAL A 12 -5.18 -5.41 -9.45
C VAL A 12 -5.01 -5.09 -10.93
N THR A 13 -3.86 -4.52 -11.29
CA THR A 13 -3.49 -4.21 -12.67
C THR A 13 -1.99 -4.37 -12.85
N TYR A 14 -1.48 -4.43 -14.07
CA TYR A 14 -0.05 -4.23 -14.35
C TYR A 14 0.23 -2.78 -14.80
N ARG A 15 -0.83 -2.00 -15.07
CA ARG A 15 -0.72 -0.58 -15.43
C ARG A 15 -0.21 0.23 -14.25
N CYS A 16 0.85 1.00 -14.46
CA CYS A 16 1.39 1.91 -13.47
C CYS A 16 1.68 3.25 -14.11
N ASN A 17 1.56 4.34 -13.36
CA ASN A 17 1.98 5.67 -13.80
C ASN A 17 3.51 5.89 -13.71
N ALA A 18 4.26 4.89 -13.21
CA ALA A 18 5.71 4.85 -13.13
C ALA A 18 6.27 3.59 -13.81
N GLU A 19 7.54 3.62 -14.17
CA GLU A 19 8.28 2.49 -14.76
C GLU A 19 9.62 2.30 -14.04
N CYS A 20 9.54 2.03 -12.73
CA CYS A 20 10.71 1.93 -11.85
C CYS A 20 11.65 0.81 -12.29
N ARG A 21 12.97 1.07 -12.35
CA ARG A 21 13.98 0.09 -12.81
C ARG A 21 14.08 -1.19 -11.96
N HIS A 22 13.58 -1.17 -10.72
CA HIS A 22 13.59 -2.34 -9.84
C HIS A 22 12.30 -3.17 -9.89
N CYS A 23 11.30 -2.73 -10.67
CA CYS A 23 9.94 -3.25 -10.56
C CYS A 23 9.90 -4.73 -10.94
N PHE A 24 9.61 -5.58 -9.95
CA PHE A 24 9.54 -7.03 -10.13
C PHE A 24 8.46 -7.48 -11.13
N PHE A 25 7.39 -6.70 -11.27
CA PHE A 25 6.25 -7.02 -12.15
C PHE A 25 6.35 -6.42 -13.55
N GLU A 26 7.42 -5.67 -13.83
CA GLU A 26 7.59 -4.92 -15.08
C GLU A 26 6.36 -4.04 -15.39
N SER A 27 5.78 -3.46 -14.33
CA SER A 27 4.65 -2.55 -14.45
C SER A 27 5.09 -1.26 -15.14
N SER A 28 4.23 -0.73 -16.01
CA SER A 28 4.50 0.50 -16.75
C SER A 28 3.21 1.14 -17.24
N PRO A 29 3.26 2.39 -17.75
CA PRO A 29 2.08 3.04 -18.34
C PRO A 29 1.53 2.36 -19.58
N ARG A 30 2.31 1.44 -20.18
CA ARG A 30 1.98 0.71 -21.43
C ARG A 30 1.36 -0.66 -21.18
N ARG A 31 1.31 -1.09 -19.92
CA ARG A 31 0.60 -2.31 -19.51
C ARG A 31 -0.89 -2.00 -19.39
N GLU A 32 -1.73 -2.95 -19.77
CA GLU A 32 -3.19 -2.79 -19.78
C GLU A 32 -3.91 -3.93 -19.03
N GLU A 33 -3.16 -4.96 -18.63
CA GLU A 33 -3.69 -6.13 -17.97
C GLU A 33 -4.25 -5.75 -16.60
N THR A 34 -5.54 -6.02 -16.42
CA THR A 34 -6.28 -5.70 -15.19
C THR A 34 -7.13 -6.90 -14.82
N ILE A 35 -7.13 -7.26 -13.54
CA ILE A 35 -7.93 -8.39 -13.05
C ILE A 35 -9.42 -8.07 -13.22
N THR A 36 -10.22 -9.07 -13.56
CA THR A 36 -11.68 -8.90 -13.57
C THR A 36 -12.22 -8.88 -12.15
N LEU A 37 -13.35 -8.20 -11.95
CA LEU A 37 -14.07 -8.21 -10.67
C LEU A 37 -14.38 -9.64 -10.22
N GLU A 38 -14.92 -10.47 -11.12
CA GLU A 38 -15.28 -11.88 -10.84
C GLU A 38 -14.10 -12.70 -10.34
N LEU A 39 -12.95 -12.61 -11.03
CA LEU A 39 -11.75 -13.36 -10.63
C LEU A 39 -11.19 -12.86 -9.30
N GLY A 40 -11.18 -11.55 -9.06
CA GLY A 40 -10.73 -10.99 -7.78
C GLY A 40 -11.61 -11.44 -6.61
N ILE A 41 -12.93 -11.37 -6.76
CA ILE A 41 -13.89 -11.82 -5.73
C ILE A 41 -13.74 -13.32 -5.46
N THR A 42 -13.68 -14.14 -6.51
CA THR A 42 -13.49 -15.60 -6.36
C THR A 42 -12.16 -15.92 -5.66
N SER A 43 -11.08 -15.22 -6.01
CA SER A 43 -9.78 -15.40 -5.36
C SER A 43 -9.81 -15.05 -3.88
N ILE A 44 -10.52 -13.97 -3.51
CA ILE A 44 -10.71 -13.56 -2.11
C ILE A 44 -11.49 -14.63 -1.34
N ASP A 45 -12.59 -15.15 -1.90
CA ASP A 45 -13.39 -16.20 -1.27
C ASP A 45 -12.59 -17.49 -1.04
N GLU A 46 -11.78 -17.88 -2.01
CA GLU A 46 -10.91 -19.06 -1.90
C GLU A 46 -9.81 -18.86 -0.85
N ALA A 47 -9.18 -17.69 -0.83
CA ALA A 47 -8.17 -17.36 0.18
C ALA A 47 -8.75 -17.37 1.59
N ALA A 48 -9.96 -16.80 1.79
CA ALA A 48 -10.66 -16.85 3.06
C ALA A 48 -10.94 -18.30 3.52
N LYS A 49 -11.39 -19.17 2.62
CA LYS A 49 -11.61 -20.61 2.91
C LYS A 49 -10.33 -21.35 3.28
N LEU A 50 -9.20 -20.93 2.72
CA LEU A 50 -7.87 -21.47 3.03
C LEU A 50 -7.26 -20.89 4.33
N GLY A 51 -7.97 -19.98 5.00
CA GLY A 51 -7.56 -19.39 6.27
C GLY A 51 -6.64 -18.17 6.14
N ALA A 52 -6.66 -17.47 5.00
CA ALA A 52 -6.01 -16.16 4.87
C ALA A 52 -6.47 -15.20 5.97
N GLU A 53 -5.53 -14.38 6.47
CA GLU A 53 -5.84 -13.30 7.42
C GLU A 53 -5.84 -11.93 6.72
N TRP A 54 -5.05 -11.80 5.64
CA TRP A 54 -4.84 -10.55 4.94
C TRP A 54 -5.05 -10.68 3.44
N ILE A 55 -5.46 -9.58 2.83
CA ILE A 55 -5.42 -9.35 1.39
C ILE A 55 -4.64 -8.06 1.14
N SER A 56 -3.63 -8.14 0.28
CA SER A 56 -2.85 -7.00 -0.18
C SER A 56 -3.18 -6.71 -1.63
N LEU A 57 -3.87 -5.59 -1.86
CA LEU A 57 -4.11 -5.05 -3.19
C LEU A 57 -2.84 -4.34 -3.65
N THR A 58 -2.24 -4.87 -4.70
CA THR A 58 -0.96 -4.41 -5.24
C THR A 58 -1.03 -4.43 -6.77
N GLY A 59 0.13 -4.34 -7.41
CA GLY A 59 0.26 -4.59 -8.83
C GLY A 59 -0.14 -3.38 -9.65
N GLY A 60 0.76 -3.01 -10.56
CA GLY A 60 0.73 -1.70 -11.16
C GLY A 60 0.61 -0.67 -10.05
N GLU A 61 -0.26 0.31 -10.27
CA GLU A 61 -0.70 1.21 -9.21
C GLU A 61 -2.21 1.01 -8.96
N PRO A 62 -2.61 0.44 -7.81
CA PRO A 62 -4.03 0.14 -7.53
C PRO A 62 -4.95 1.35 -7.62
N PHE A 63 -4.48 2.56 -7.28
CA PHE A 63 -5.30 3.77 -7.35
C PHE A 63 -5.63 4.22 -8.79
N LEU A 64 -5.07 3.57 -9.82
CA LEU A 64 -5.53 3.69 -11.21
C LEU A 64 -6.82 2.90 -11.49
N GLU A 65 -7.23 2.01 -10.59
CA GLU A 65 -8.42 1.15 -10.69
C GLU A 65 -9.33 1.29 -9.45
N PRO A 66 -9.81 2.51 -9.12
CA PRO A 66 -10.45 2.80 -7.83
C PRO A 66 -11.75 2.01 -7.59
N LEU A 67 -12.50 1.69 -8.64
CA LEU A 67 -13.75 0.93 -8.52
C LEU A 67 -13.49 -0.55 -8.16
N LEU A 68 -12.46 -1.15 -8.75
CA LEU A 68 -12.04 -2.51 -8.41
C LEU A 68 -11.48 -2.56 -6.98
N VAL A 69 -10.60 -1.61 -6.64
CA VAL A 69 -10.04 -1.49 -5.28
C VAL A 69 -11.15 -1.40 -4.23
N SER A 70 -12.13 -0.52 -4.43
CA SER A 70 -13.26 -0.35 -3.51
C SER A 70 -14.08 -1.64 -3.38
N SER A 71 -14.33 -2.32 -4.50
CA SER A 71 -15.09 -3.58 -4.51
C SER A 71 -14.35 -4.70 -3.77
N PHE A 72 -13.04 -4.81 -3.96
CA PHE A 72 -12.23 -5.83 -3.30
C PHE A 72 -12.05 -5.56 -1.81
N ILE A 73 -11.85 -4.31 -1.39
CA ILE A 73 -11.77 -3.96 0.04
C ILE A 73 -13.07 -4.32 0.73
N LYS A 74 -14.20 -3.87 0.18
CA LYS A 74 -15.52 -4.15 0.75
C LYS A 74 -15.75 -5.66 0.90
N HIS A 75 -15.53 -6.43 -0.16
CA HIS A 75 -15.78 -7.87 -0.15
C HIS A 75 -14.84 -8.62 0.80
N ALA A 76 -13.56 -8.27 0.82
CA ALA A 76 -12.58 -8.86 1.72
C ALA A 76 -12.91 -8.59 3.20
N SER A 77 -13.25 -7.34 3.53
CA SER A 77 -13.67 -6.92 4.86
C SER A 77 -14.94 -7.67 5.32
N GLU A 78 -15.95 -7.76 4.44
CA GLU A 78 -17.19 -8.54 4.69
C GLU A 78 -16.92 -10.05 4.85
N SER A 79 -15.83 -10.55 4.27
CA SER A 79 -15.35 -11.93 4.40
C SER A 79 -14.49 -12.16 5.66
N GLY A 80 -14.30 -11.14 6.50
CA GLY A 80 -13.53 -11.21 7.74
C GLY A 80 -12.01 -11.12 7.56
N LEU A 81 -11.54 -10.72 6.37
CA LEU A 81 -10.12 -10.52 6.08
C LEU A 81 -9.72 -9.07 6.39
N LYS A 82 -8.48 -8.88 6.82
CA LYS A 82 -7.87 -7.54 6.87
C LYS A 82 -7.39 -7.11 5.50
N THR A 83 -7.45 -5.82 5.21
CA THR A 83 -7.12 -5.30 3.88
C THR A 83 -5.97 -4.30 3.91
N GLU A 84 -5.12 -4.38 2.89
CA GLU A 84 -4.00 -3.47 2.68
C GLU A 84 -3.95 -3.04 1.22
N ILE A 85 -3.60 -1.78 0.96
CA ILE A 85 -3.20 -1.32 -0.37
C ILE A 85 -1.70 -1.03 -0.37
N VAL A 86 -0.97 -1.52 -1.38
CA VAL A 86 0.41 -1.13 -1.68
C VAL A 86 0.38 -0.11 -2.81
N SER A 87 0.91 1.10 -2.58
CA SER A 87 0.82 2.22 -3.53
C SER A 87 2.10 3.06 -3.55
N ASN A 88 2.40 3.64 -4.71
CA ASN A 88 3.45 4.65 -4.87
C ASN A 88 3.03 6.05 -4.38
N GLY A 89 1.76 6.25 -4.05
CA GLY A 89 1.24 7.48 -3.43
C GLY A 89 0.99 8.65 -4.40
N TYR A 90 1.07 8.48 -5.72
CA TYR A 90 0.97 9.58 -6.69
C TYR A 90 -0.31 10.43 -6.57
N TRP A 91 -1.41 9.82 -6.15
CA TRP A 91 -2.75 10.41 -6.03
C TRP A 91 -2.84 11.45 -4.91
N ALA A 92 -1.92 11.41 -3.94
CA ALA A 92 -1.91 12.29 -2.78
C ALA A 92 -1.30 13.67 -3.09
N THR A 93 -1.93 14.44 -3.97
CA THR A 93 -1.46 15.79 -4.35
C THR A 93 -1.50 16.80 -3.20
N SER A 94 -2.34 16.57 -2.21
CA SER A 94 -2.40 17.26 -0.92
C SER A 94 -2.90 16.31 0.16
N VAL A 95 -2.71 16.65 1.44
CA VAL A 95 -3.27 15.86 2.57
C VAL A 95 -4.80 15.80 2.48
N GLN A 96 -5.44 16.90 2.06
CA GLN A 96 -6.90 16.98 1.92
C GLN A 96 -7.40 16.04 0.82
N GLU A 97 -6.74 16.06 -0.34
CA GLU A 97 -7.10 15.17 -1.44
C GLU A 97 -6.85 13.70 -1.08
N ALA A 98 -5.74 13.43 -0.40
CA ALA A 98 -5.43 12.10 0.07
C ALA A 98 -6.47 11.59 1.09
N THR A 99 -6.91 12.46 2.00
CA THR A 99 -7.97 12.15 2.97
C THR A 99 -9.28 11.85 2.26
N ARG A 100 -9.68 12.66 1.26
CA ARG A 100 -10.89 12.47 0.44
C ARG A 100 -10.91 11.10 -0.26
N ILE A 101 -9.73 10.62 -0.68
CA ILE A 101 -9.58 9.34 -1.36
C ILE A 101 -9.59 8.17 -0.36
N LEU A 102 -8.89 8.30 0.77
CA LEU A 102 -8.73 7.22 1.74
C LEU A 102 -9.95 7.03 2.65
N GLU A 103 -10.67 8.09 3.01
CA GLU A 103 -11.78 8.03 3.97
C GLU A 103 -12.88 7.04 3.51
N PRO A 104 -13.38 7.09 2.27
CA PRO A 104 -14.34 6.07 1.80
C PRO A 104 -13.77 4.65 1.81
N LEU A 105 -12.47 4.47 1.55
CA LEU A 105 -11.84 3.14 1.57
C LEU A 105 -11.71 2.62 3.01
N LYS A 106 -11.41 3.49 3.97
CA LYS A 106 -11.43 3.17 5.40
C LYS A 106 -12.82 2.73 5.84
N ASP A 107 -13.86 3.45 5.43
CA ASP A 107 -15.25 3.09 5.76
C ASP A 107 -15.66 1.72 5.18
N LEU A 108 -15.04 1.31 4.06
CA LEU A 108 -15.22 -0.03 3.47
C LEU A 108 -14.38 -1.12 4.17
N GLY A 109 -13.45 -0.76 5.05
CA GLY A 109 -12.60 -1.69 5.79
C GLY A 109 -11.13 -1.71 5.37
N LEU A 110 -10.58 -0.60 4.86
CA LEU A 110 -9.14 -0.45 4.66
C LEU A 110 -8.40 -0.40 6.01
N ASP A 111 -7.64 -1.44 6.33
CA ASP A 111 -6.88 -1.51 7.59
C ASP A 111 -5.49 -0.87 7.48
N ALA A 112 -4.82 -1.07 6.34
CA ALA A 112 -3.44 -0.65 6.16
C ALA A 112 -3.14 -0.01 4.80
N LEU A 113 -2.24 0.97 4.80
CA LEU A 113 -1.65 1.57 3.62
C LEU A 113 -0.14 1.32 3.64
N ASN A 114 0.36 0.70 2.58
CA ASN A 114 1.77 0.42 2.38
C ASN A 114 2.32 1.36 1.30
N LEU A 115 3.17 2.29 1.71
CA LEU A 115 3.72 3.34 0.86
C LEU A 115 5.13 2.96 0.38
N SER A 116 5.28 2.92 -0.93
CA SER A 116 6.59 2.75 -1.57
C SER A 116 7.35 4.07 -1.60
N ILE A 117 8.52 4.11 -0.95
CA ILE A 117 9.41 5.27 -0.94
C ILE A 117 10.86 4.81 -1.11
N ASP A 118 11.44 5.14 -2.26
CA ASP A 118 12.85 4.90 -2.58
C ASP A 118 13.28 5.74 -3.78
N ASP A 119 14.58 5.76 -4.04
CA ASP A 119 15.15 6.55 -5.14
C ASP A 119 14.49 6.23 -6.49
N PHE A 120 14.07 4.98 -6.72
CA PHE A 120 13.52 4.54 -8.01
C PHE A 120 12.08 5.02 -8.21
N HIS A 121 11.25 4.96 -7.16
CA HIS A 121 9.90 5.54 -7.21
C HIS A 121 9.96 7.06 -7.32
N GLN A 122 10.93 7.70 -6.65
CA GLN A 122 11.07 9.15 -6.61
C GLN A 122 11.63 9.77 -7.90
N GLU A 123 12.04 8.96 -8.88
CA GLU A 123 12.25 9.42 -10.25
C GLU A 123 10.93 9.81 -10.95
N TYR A 124 9.80 9.25 -10.50
CA TYR A 124 8.48 9.44 -11.10
C TYR A 124 7.51 10.18 -10.16
N ILE A 125 7.55 9.86 -8.87
CA ILE A 125 6.58 10.31 -7.89
C ILE A 125 7.23 11.30 -6.91
N PRO A 126 6.74 12.54 -6.80
CA PRO A 126 7.25 13.50 -5.84
C PRO A 126 7.15 12.95 -4.41
N ILE A 127 8.23 13.11 -3.64
CA ILE A 127 8.26 12.70 -2.23
C ILE A 127 7.17 13.41 -1.39
N THR A 128 6.78 14.62 -1.80
CA THR A 128 5.67 15.36 -1.20
C THR A 128 4.35 14.61 -1.31
N SER A 129 4.12 13.86 -2.39
CA SER A 129 2.91 13.05 -2.54
C SER A 129 2.89 11.91 -1.52
N VAL A 130 4.02 11.21 -1.33
CA VAL A 130 4.15 10.17 -0.30
C VAL A 130 3.93 10.76 1.09
N LYS A 131 4.51 11.93 1.38
CA LYS A 131 4.30 12.65 2.65
C LYS A 131 2.84 13.03 2.88
N ASN A 132 2.13 13.49 1.85
CA ASN A 132 0.71 13.80 1.94
C ASN A 132 -0.13 12.55 2.22
N ALA A 133 0.15 11.43 1.55
CA ALA A 133 -0.51 10.15 1.77
C ALA A 133 -0.29 9.65 3.20
N TYR A 134 0.95 9.75 3.69
CA TYR A 134 1.33 9.39 5.06
C TYR A 134 0.49 10.17 6.09
N TRP A 135 0.48 11.51 6.01
CA TRP A 135 -0.23 12.33 6.98
C TRP A 135 -1.76 12.19 6.91
N ALA A 136 -2.31 11.94 5.71
CA ALA A 136 -3.73 11.64 5.55
C ALA A 136 -4.09 10.30 6.20
N ALA A 137 -3.35 9.23 5.90
CA ALA A 137 -3.55 7.92 6.51
C ALA A 137 -3.39 7.96 8.03
N HIS A 138 -2.39 8.70 8.52
CA HIS A 138 -2.15 8.89 9.95
C HIS A 138 -3.33 9.60 10.62
N GLY A 139 -3.83 10.71 10.03
CA GLY A 139 -5.00 11.43 10.53
C GLY A 139 -6.28 10.59 10.53
N LEU A 140 -6.39 9.65 9.59
CA LEU A 140 -7.48 8.69 9.51
C LEU A 140 -7.28 7.47 10.42
N GLY A 141 -6.13 7.30 11.09
CA GLY A 141 -5.86 6.12 11.92
C GLY A 141 -5.76 4.82 11.11
N ILE A 142 -5.42 4.90 9.83
CA ILE A 142 -5.10 3.72 9.00
C ILE A 142 -3.67 3.30 9.35
N LYS A 143 -3.42 1.98 9.49
CA LYS A 143 -2.06 1.50 9.77
C LYS A 143 -1.15 1.79 8.59
N ILE A 144 0.02 2.38 8.85
CA ILE A 144 0.95 2.74 7.78
C ILE A 144 2.16 1.81 7.82
N ILE A 145 2.47 1.23 6.68
CA ILE A 145 3.72 0.51 6.42
C ILE A 145 4.47 1.31 5.38
N ILE A 146 5.78 1.46 5.57
CA ILE A 146 6.64 2.14 4.60
C ILE A 146 7.64 1.12 4.11
N MET A 147 7.72 0.97 2.79
CA MET A 147 8.63 0.02 2.15
C MET A 147 9.60 0.76 1.25
N THR A 148 10.87 0.42 1.38
CA THR A 148 11.96 1.05 0.65
C THR A 148 12.88 0.01 0.04
N THR A 149 13.23 0.20 -1.23
CA THR A 149 14.22 -0.62 -1.92
C THR A 149 15.55 0.11 -1.94
N THR A 150 16.55 -0.44 -1.24
CA THR A 150 17.87 0.18 -1.11
C THR A 150 18.96 -0.59 -1.85
N THR A 151 19.83 0.12 -2.55
CA THR A 151 21.13 -0.38 -3.05
C THR A 151 22.27 0.36 -2.35
N LYS A 152 23.52 -0.03 -2.61
CA LYS A 152 24.71 0.56 -1.97
C LYS A 152 24.81 2.10 -2.08
N ASN A 153 24.21 2.69 -3.11
CA ASN A 153 24.33 4.12 -3.41
C ASN A 153 23.01 4.89 -3.27
N ASN A 154 21.98 4.28 -2.65
CA ASN A 154 20.70 4.95 -2.48
C ASN A 154 20.80 6.14 -1.52
N LYS A 155 20.05 7.21 -1.82
CA LYS A 155 19.88 8.38 -0.95
C LYS A 155 18.74 8.18 0.05
N ILE A 156 17.64 7.57 -0.41
CA ILE A 156 16.52 7.17 0.44
C ILE A 156 16.81 5.78 0.98
N THR A 157 16.87 5.68 2.30
CA THR A 157 17.05 4.44 3.07
C THR A 157 16.04 4.40 4.21
N ALA A 158 15.94 3.27 4.92
CA ALA A 158 15.00 3.15 6.03
C ALA A 158 15.26 4.21 7.12
N GLU A 159 16.53 4.55 7.33
CA GLU A 159 17.00 5.51 8.34
C GLU A 159 16.71 6.97 7.97
N THR A 160 16.62 7.31 6.68
CA THR A 160 16.35 8.71 6.25
C THR A 160 14.86 9.02 6.17
N ILE A 161 14.00 8.00 6.08
CA ILE A 161 12.54 8.16 5.93
C ILE A 161 11.87 8.97 7.06
N PRO A 162 12.19 8.77 8.36
CA PRO A 162 11.59 9.55 9.44
C PRO A 162 11.76 11.07 9.24
N GLU A 163 12.97 11.51 8.88
CA GLU A 163 13.27 12.91 8.57
C GLU A 163 12.51 13.38 7.32
N LEU A 164 12.54 12.58 6.24
CA LEU A 164 11.89 12.91 4.97
C LEU A 164 10.37 13.12 5.14
N LEU A 165 9.72 12.27 5.94
CA LEU A 165 8.28 12.37 6.21
C LEU A 165 7.97 13.39 7.32
N GLY A 166 8.98 13.77 8.11
CA GLY A 166 8.85 14.70 9.23
C GLY A 166 8.19 14.09 10.46
N ASP A 167 8.38 12.78 10.68
CA ASP A 167 7.91 12.09 11.87
C ASP A 167 9.00 11.14 12.42
N GLU A 168 9.71 11.59 13.45
CA GLU A 168 10.75 10.79 14.13
C GLU A 168 10.20 9.61 14.95
N LYS A 169 8.87 9.47 15.07
CA LYS A 169 8.25 8.32 15.72
C LYS A 169 8.12 7.10 14.81
N ILE A 170 8.41 7.25 13.52
CA ILE A 170 8.41 6.14 12.57
C ILE A 170 9.43 5.09 13.03
N GLN A 171 8.95 3.88 13.29
CA GLN A 171 9.80 2.76 13.67
C GLN A 171 10.55 2.20 12.45
N VAL A 172 11.86 2.35 12.45
CA VAL A 172 12.74 1.64 11.51
C VAL A 172 12.91 0.20 11.98
N LEU A 173 12.73 -0.77 11.07
CA LEU A 173 12.85 -2.18 11.39
C LEU A 173 14.31 -2.54 11.71
N GLY A 174 14.54 -3.18 12.85
CA GLY A 174 15.88 -3.56 13.32
C GLY A 174 16.47 -2.60 14.36
N ASP A 175 15.94 -1.39 14.46
CA ASP A 175 16.32 -0.43 15.50
C ASP A 175 15.68 -0.75 16.86
N LYS A 176 16.13 -0.03 17.90
CA LYS A 176 15.47 -0.08 19.21
C LYS A 176 14.01 0.35 19.05
N ARG A 177 13.12 -0.38 19.73
CA ARG A 177 11.69 -0.09 19.68
C ARG A 177 11.42 1.30 20.27
N ILE A 178 10.84 2.17 19.47
CA ILE A 178 10.33 3.48 19.89
C ILE A 178 9.01 3.22 20.62
N HIS A 179 8.92 3.72 21.86
CA HIS A 179 7.71 3.58 22.64
C HIS A 179 6.82 4.79 22.38
N ASP A 180 5.87 4.65 21.45
CA ASP A 180 4.81 5.64 21.25
C ASP A 180 3.49 5.08 21.81
N PRO A 181 2.93 5.69 22.87
CA PRO A 181 1.65 5.27 23.44
C PRO A 181 0.47 5.45 22.45
N HIS A 182 0.68 6.13 21.33
CA HIS A 182 -0.31 6.34 20.29
C HIS A 182 -0.06 5.52 19.01
N ALA A 183 1.01 4.72 18.95
CA ALA A 183 1.26 3.88 17.78
C ALA A 183 0.19 2.79 17.64
N LEU A 184 -0.41 2.71 16.45
CA LEU A 184 -1.34 1.65 16.08
C LEU A 184 -0.60 0.29 16.11
N LEU A 185 -0.99 -0.58 17.04
CA LEU A 185 -0.39 -1.91 17.26
C LEU A 185 -0.37 -2.76 15.97
#